data_AF-A0A270PFB9-F1
#
_entry.id   AF-A0A270PFB9-F1
#
_cell.length_a   1.000
_cell.length_b   1.000
_cell.length_c   1.000
_cell.angle_alpha   90.00
_cell.angle_beta   90.00
_cell.angle_gamma   90.00
#
_symmetry.space_group_name_H-M   'P 1'
#
loop_
_entity.id
_entity.type
_entity.pdbx_description
1 polymer ?
#
loop_
_entity_poly.entity_id
_entity_poly.type
_entity_poly.pdbx_seq_one_letter_code
_entity_poly.pdbx_strand_id
1 'polypeptide(L)'
;MKIESRSSTLERDGTSSVETLESRLLAASQELPDSKRPDIEFEHLYQSLLAMEGRGEKVIYEYLRSLRSADGKSPAYPTAKALMAVTLQVLVRLKDEKLKDSLLYKEVSGANGLAFGVDLFVKSYMREVFQPMEDDAWERSEW
;
A
#
# COMPACT_ATOMS: atom_id res chain seq x y z
N MET A 1 44.89 41.45 42.34
CA MET A 1 44.05 41.17 41.16
C MET A 1 42.96 40.21 41.60
N LYS A 2 41.70 40.59 41.41
CA LYS A 2 40.48 40.00 41.96
C LYS A 2 39.89 39.09 40.88
N ILE A 3 39.53 37.85 41.20
CA ILE A 3 38.75 36.99 40.29
C ILE A 3 37.66 36.30 41.09
N GLU A 4 36.45 36.45 40.57
CA GLU A 4 35.16 36.34 41.24
C GLU A 4 34.69 34.88 41.31
N SER A 5 34.14 34.51 42.45
CA SER A 5 33.28 33.32 42.58
C SER A 5 32.03 33.53 41.74
N ARG A 6 31.89 32.76 40.65
CA ARG A 6 30.62 32.63 39.94
C ARG A 6 29.95 31.33 40.34
N SER A 7 28.93 31.50 41.17
CA SER A 7 27.90 30.54 41.52
C SER A 7 27.32 29.90 40.26
N SER A 8 27.16 28.58 40.36
CA SER A 8 26.41 27.72 39.45
C SER A 8 25.00 28.25 39.18
N THR A 9 24.63 28.34 37.91
CA THR A 9 23.23 28.23 37.48
C THR A 9 23.21 27.38 36.22
N LEU A 10 23.15 26.06 36.44
CA LEU A 10 22.71 25.13 35.41
C LEU A 10 21.21 25.35 35.26
N GLU A 11 20.82 26.05 34.21
CA GLU A 11 19.46 26.01 33.65
C GLU A 11 19.22 24.56 33.17
N ARG A 12 18.84 23.72 34.12
CA ARG A 12 18.24 22.41 33.88
C ARG A 12 16.74 22.66 33.92
N ASP A 13 16.18 23.10 32.80
CA ASP A 13 14.74 23.16 32.60
C ASP A 13 14.19 21.74 32.48
N GLY A 14 14.03 21.13 33.66
CA GLY A 14 13.34 19.87 33.85
C GLY A 14 11.86 20.15 34.02
N THR A 15 11.17 20.41 32.93
CA THR A 15 9.71 20.30 32.86
C THR A 15 9.34 19.24 31.83
N SER A 16 9.55 17.99 32.22
CA SER A 16 8.77 16.86 31.73
C SER A 16 7.31 17.18 32.02
N SER A 17 6.63 17.86 31.11
CA SER A 17 5.19 18.10 31.17
C SER A 17 4.53 16.72 31.19
N VAL A 18 4.14 16.28 32.38
CA VAL A 18 3.45 15.01 32.58
C VAL A 18 2.08 15.18 31.93
N GLU A 19 1.95 14.76 30.68
CA GLU A 19 0.66 14.74 30.01
C GLU A 19 -0.32 13.90 30.83
N THR A 20 -1.50 14.47 31.09
CA THR A 20 -2.55 13.76 31.80
C THR A 20 -2.97 12.52 31.01
N LEU A 21 -3.39 11.47 31.72
CA LEU A 21 -3.90 10.25 31.08
C LEU A 21 -5.03 10.58 30.09
N GLU A 22 -5.83 11.60 30.40
CA GLU A 22 -6.89 12.13 29.54
C GLU A 22 -6.35 12.74 28.24
N SER A 23 -5.26 13.51 28.31
CA SER A 23 -4.59 14.08 27.12
C SER A 23 -4.01 12.97 26.24
N ARG A 24 -3.41 11.95 26.86
CA ARG A 24 -2.89 10.76 26.16
C ARG A 24 -4.00 9.90 25.57
N LEU A 25 -5.14 9.78 26.25
CA LEU A 25 -6.33 9.08 25.74
C LEU A 25 -6.97 9.84 24.57
N LEU A 26 -7.02 11.16 24.63
CA LEU A 26 -7.52 12.01 23.53
C LEU A 26 -6.60 11.92 22.30
N ALA A 27 -5.28 11.98 22.49
CA ALA A 27 -4.31 11.78 21.41
C ALA A 27 -4.38 10.35 20.84
N ALA A 28 -4.47 9.33 21.68
CA ALA A 28 -4.66 7.95 21.25
C ALA A 28 -6.03 7.72 20.58
N SER A 29 -7.05 8.50 20.92
CA SER A 29 -8.36 8.48 20.26
C SER A 29 -8.35 9.19 18.90
N GLN A 30 -7.43 10.13 18.68
CA GLN A 30 -7.15 10.70 17.36
C GLN A 30 -6.28 9.77 16.50
N GLU A 31 -5.49 8.89 17.13
CA GLU A 31 -4.74 7.81 16.44
C GLU A 31 -5.57 6.54 16.21
N LEU A 32 -6.81 6.46 16.74
CA LEU A 32 -7.75 5.46 16.25
C LEU A 32 -7.99 5.73 14.77
N PRO A 33 -7.86 4.72 13.88
CA PRO A 33 -8.15 4.92 12.47
C PRO A 33 -9.58 5.45 12.36
N ASP A 34 -9.63 6.69 11.87
CA ASP A 34 -10.80 7.51 11.64
C ASP A 34 -12.03 6.63 11.38
N SER A 35 -12.96 6.63 12.33
CA SER A 35 -14.16 5.82 12.19
C SER A 35 -14.92 6.36 10.97
N LYS A 36 -14.88 5.58 9.88
CA LYS A 36 -15.96 5.47 8.92
C LYS A 36 -16.23 6.72 8.07
N ARG A 37 -15.21 7.51 7.71
CA ARG A 37 -15.33 8.29 6.48
C ARG A 37 -14.90 7.38 5.31
N PRO A 38 -15.80 7.04 4.38
CA PRO A 38 -15.39 6.29 3.19
C PRO A 38 -14.35 7.12 2.45
N ASP A 39 -13.23 6.49 2.10
CA ASP A 39 -12.29 7.06 1.15
C ASP A 39 -13.06 7.35 -0.14
N ILE A 40 -13.23 8.64 -0.44
CA ILE A 40 -14.07 9.12 -1.54
C ILE A 40 -13.54 8.57 -2.87
N GLU A 41 -12.22 8.46 -3.01
CA GLU A 41 -11.58 7.93 -4.23
C GLU A 41 -11.89 6.44 -4.39
N PHE A 42 -11.77 5.68 -3.30
CA PHE A 42 -12.14 4.27 -3.30
C PHE A 42 -13.63 4.05 -3.57
N GLU A 43 -14.52 4.89 -3.01
CA GLU A 43 -15.96 4.76 -3.24
C GLU A 43 -16.30 5.00 -4.72
N HIS A 44 -15.72 6.02 -5.36
CA HIS A 44 -15.91 6.25 -6.80
C HIS A 44 -15.39 5.08 -7.64
N LEU A 45 -14.23 4.52 -7.27
CA LEU A 45 -13.70 3.33 -7.91
C LEU A 45 -14.67 2.15 -7.75
N TYR A 46 -15.14 1.91 -6.53
CA TYR A 46 -16.02 0.80 -6.20
C TYR A 46 -17.33 0.87 -7.00
N GLN A 47 -17.96 2.04 -7.04
CA GLN A 47 -19.16 2.27 -7.85
C GLN A 47 -18.91 2.07 -9.35
N SER A 48 -17.75 2.50 -9.84
CA SER A 48 -17.36 2.28 -11.25
C SER A 48 -17.20 0.78 -11.55
N LEU A 49 -16.61 0.02 -10.64
CA LEU A 49 -16.45 -1.43 -10.77
C LEU A 49 -17.78 -2.17 -10.67
N LEU A 50 -18.72 -1.74 -9.81
CA LEU A 50 -20.08 -2.28 -9.76
C LEU A 50 -20.79 -2.16 -11.12
N ALA A 51 -20.60 -1.05 -11.83
CA ALA A 51 -21.15 -0.84 -13.17
C ALA A 51 -20.44 -1.64 -14.28
N MET A 52 -19.34 -2.32 -13.96
CA MET A 52 -18.56 -3.13 -14.89
C MET A 52 -18.83 -4.65 -14.76
N GLU A 53 -19.77 -5.06 -13.91
CA GLU A 53 -20.12 -6.48 -13.77
C GLU A 53 -20.46 -7.12 -15.12
N GLY A 54 -19.88 -8.29 -15.37
CA GLY A 54 -20.11 -9.07 -16.60
C GLY A 54 -19.25 -8.65 -17.79
N ARG A 55 -18.35 -7.66 -17.63
CA ARG A 55 -17.41 -7.23 -18.68
C ARG A 55 -16.14 -8.09 -18.77
N GLY A 56 -15.90 -8.95 -17.78
CA GLY A 56 -14.76 -9.85 -17.72
C GLY A 56 -13.54 -9.29 -17.00
N GLU A 57 -12.74 -10.22 -16.44
CA GLU A 57 -11.56 -9.94 -15.62
C GLU A 57 -10.49 -9.09 -16.34
N LYS A 58 -10.28 -9.30 -17.65
CA LYS A 58 -9.29 -8.54 -18.43
C LYS A 58 -9.67 -7.07 -18.56
N VAL A 59 -10.96 -6.79 -18.77
CA VAL A 59 -11.46 -5.42 -18.91
C VAL A 59 -11.34 -4.68 -17.58
N ILE A 60 -11.63 -5.35 -16.47
CA ILE A 60 -11.40 -4.79 -15.12
C ILE A 60 -9.92 -4.51 -14.88
N TYR A 61 -9.04 -5.47 -15.21
CA TYR A 61 -7.59 -5.29 -15.06
C TYR A 61 -7.05 -4.12 -15.89
N GLU A 62 -7.46 -4.01 -17.16
CA GLU A 62 -7.07 -2.92 -18.05
C GLU A 62 -7.61 -1.57 -17.59
N TYR A 63 -8.87 -1.53 -17.12
CA TYR A 63 -9.46 -0.34 -16.52
C TYR A 63 -8.62 0.16 -15.34
N LEU A 64 -8.31 -0.72 -14.38
CA LEU A 64 -7.50 -0.35 -13.21
C LEU A 64 -6.11 0.15 -13.62
N ARG A 65 -5.50 -0.45 -14.63
CA ARG A 65 -4.20 -0.01 -15.17
C ARG A 65 -4.29 1.34 -15.91
N SER A 66 -5.45 1.66 -16.48
CA SER A 66 -5.68 2.92 -17.20
C SER A 66 -5.90 4.11 -16.27
N LEU A 67 -6.27 3.87 -15.00
CA LEU A 67 -6.52 4.93 -14.03
C LEU A 67 -5.25 5.76 -13.80
N ARG A 68 -5.47 7.06 -13.58
CA ARG A 68 -4.44 8.05 -13.30
C ARG A 68 -4.58 8.54 -11.87
N SER A 69 -3.46 8.87 -11.26
CA SER A 69 -3.43 9.50 -9.93
C SER A 69 -4.01 10.92 -10.01
N ALA A 70 -4.18 11.56 -8.87
CA ALA A 70 -4.67 12.94 -8.76
C ALA A 70 -3.83 13.95 -9.58
N ASP A 71 -2.57 13.62 -9.86
CA ASP A 71 -1.68 14.40 -10.73
C ASP A 71 -2.03 14.32 -12.23
N GLY A 72 -2.94 13.43 -12.62
CA GLY A 72 -3.39 13.18 -14.00
C GLY A 72 -2.33 12.57 -14.93
N LYS A 73 -1.10 12.36 -14.44
CA LYS A 73 0.05 11.95 -15.26
C LYS A 73 0.53 10.56 -14.89
N SER A 74 0.62 10.28 -13.60
CA SER A 74 1.12 9.01 -13.10
C SER A 74 -0.01 7.98 -13.09
N PRO A 75 0.28 6.68 -13.31
CA PRO A 75 -0.70 5.63 -13.08
C PRO A 75 -1.18 5.65 -11.61
N ALA A 76 -2.47 5.47 -11.37
CA ALA A 76 -3.01 5.36 -10.01
C ALA A 76 -2.41 4.14 -9.28
N TYR A 77 -2.22 3.05 -10.01
CA TYR A 77 -1.62 1.82 -9.51
C TYR A 77 -0.38 1.47 -10.34
N PRO A 78 0.80 2.00 -9.99
CA PRO A 78 2.00 1.88 -10.82
C PRO A 78 2.62 0.49 -10.81
N THR A 79 2.27 -0.36 -9.83
CA THR A 79 2.85 -1.70 -9.67
C THR A 79 1.78 -2.77 -9.65
N ALA A 80 2.18 -4.00 -10.01
CA ALA A 80 1.32 -5.18 -9.88
C ALA A 80 0.84 -5.38 -8.43
N LYS A 81 1.69 -5.10 -7.44
CA LYS A 81 1.30 -5.13 -6.02
C LYS A 81 0.24 -4.09 -5.67
N ALA A 82 0.34 -2.87 -6.21
CA ALA A 82 -0.66 -1.83 -5.99
C ALA A 82 -2.02 -2.24 -6.61
N LEU A 83 -2.00 -2.83 -7.81
CA LEU A 83 -3.19 -3.40 -8.44
C LEU A 83 -3.80 -4.53 -7.60
N MET A 84 -2.97 -5.44 -7.08
CA MET A 84 -3.44 -6.50 -6.19
C MET A 84 -4.09 -5.93 -4.92
N ALA A 85 -3.44 -4.96 -4.29
CA ALA A 85 -3.93 -4.34 -3.06
C ALA A 85 -5.32 -3.71 -3.25
N VAL A 86 -5.52 -2.95 -4.33
CA VAL A 86 -6.83 -2.36 -4.61
C VAL A 86 -7.88 -3.42 -4.96
N THR A 87 -7.54 -4.43 -5.77
CA THR A 87 -8.49 -5.51 -6.07
C THR A 87 -8.86 -6.31 -4.82
N LEU A 88 -7.93 -6.53 -3.89
CA LEU A 88 -8.20 -7.18 -2.61
C LEU A 88 -9.13 -6.33 -1.74
N GLN A 89 -8.93 -5.01 -1.70
CA GLN A 89 -9.82 -4.09 -0.99
C GLN A 89 -11.26 -4.17 -1.53
N VAL A 90 -11.42 -4.21 -2.86
CA VAL A 90 -12.72 -4.41 -3.51
C VAL A 90 -13.33 -5.78 -3.15
N LEU A 91 -12.55 -6.85 -3.15
CA LEU A 91 -13.03 -8.19 -2.79
C LEU A 91 -13.47 -8.28 -1.32
N VAL A 92 -12.77 -7.60 -0.42
CA VAL A 92 -13.20 -7.49 0.99
C VAL A 92 -14.53 -6.75 1.07
N ARG A 93 -14.65 -5.62 0.37
CA ARG A 93 -15.90 -4.84 0.35
C ARG A 93 -17.08 -5.66 -0.19
N LEU A 94 -16.89 -6.38 -1.30
CA LEU A 94 -17.92 -7.26 -1.87
C LEU A 94 -18.31 -8.39 -0.90
N LYS A 95 -17.37 -8.93 -0.12
CA LYS A 95 -17.69 -9.92 0.92
C LYS A 95 -18.54 -9.32 2.03
N ASP A 96 -18.20 -8.12 2.49
CA ASP A 96 -18.95 -7.42 3.55
C ASP A 96 -20.39 -7.14 3.11
N GLU A 97 -20.59 -6.85 1.82
CA GLU A 97 -21.91 -6.64 1.20
C GLU A 97 -22.61 -7.95 0.80
N LYS A 98 -22.04 -9.13 1.13
CA LYS A 98 -22.55 -10.47 0.79
C LYS A 98 -22.67 -10.75 -0.72
N LEU A 99 -21.86 -10.06 -1.53
CA LEU A 99 -21.78 -10.21 -2.98
C LEU A 99 -20.68 -11.20 -3.42
N LYS A 100 -20.32 -12.18 -2.58
CA LYS A 100 -19.25 -13.15 -2.88
C LYS A 100 -19.57 -14.03 -4.09
N ASP A 101 -20.84 -14.33 -4.31
CA ASP A 101 -21.29 -15.17 -5.43
C ASP A 101 -21.63 -14.35 -6.70
N SER A 102 -21.39 -13.03 -6.67
CA SER A 102 -21.58 -12.16 -7.83
C SER A 102 -20.59 -12.46 -8.95
N LEU A 103 -20.96 -12.10 -10.19
CA LEU A 103 -20.04 -12.21 -11.32
C LEU A 103 -18.87 -11.25 -11.12
N LEU A 104 -19.14 -10.06 -10.59
CA LEU A 104 -18.11 -9.07 -10.29
C LEU A 104 -17.05 -9.61 -9.33
N TYR A 105 -17.44 -10.33 -8.27
CA TYR A 105 -16.47 -10.93 -7.34
C TYR A 105 -15.51 -11.89 -8.05
N LYS A 106 -16.04 -12.72 -8.97
CA LYS A 106 -15.23 -13.63 -9.78
C LYS A 106 -14.31 -12.88 -10.74
N GLU A 107 -14.80 -11.84 -11.41
CA GLU A 107 -14.03 -11.05 -12.37
C GLU A 107 -12.93 -10.23 -11.70
N VAL A 108 -13.21 -9.61 -10.55
CA VAL A 108 -12.22 -8.90 -9.73
C VAL A 108 -11.19 -9.88 -9.17
N SER A 109 -11.59 -11.10 -8.78
CA SER A 109 -10.66 -12.15 -8.38
C SER A 109 -9.73 -12.57 -9.54
N GLY A 110 -10.28 -12.66 -10.75
CA GLY A 110 -9.50 -12.89 -11.97
C GLY A 110 -8.51 -11.77 -12.26
N ALA A 111 -8.95 -10.50 -12.14
CA ALA A 111 -8.09 -9.33 -12.31
C ALA A 111 -6.95 -9.30 -11.28
N ASN A 112 -7.22 -9.67 -10.02
CA ASN A 112 -6.20 -9.85 -8.99
C ASN A 112 -5.21 -10.97 -9.38
N GLY A 113 -5.70 -12.08 -9.95
CA GLY A 113 -4.87 -13.17 -10.48
C GLY A 113 -3.96 -12.73 -11.62
N LEU A 114 -4.44 -11.89 -12.54
CA LEU A 114 -3.63 -11.30 -13.61
C LEU A 114 -2.52 -10.41 -13.03
N ALA A 115 -2.84 -9.56 -12.06
CA ALA A 115 -1.85 -8.73 -11.37
C ALA A 115 -0.79 -9.59 -10.67
N PHE A 116 -1.20 -10.66 -9.99
CA PHE A 116 -0.28 -11.62 -9.37
C PHE A 116 0.63 -12.31 -10.38
N GLY A 117 0.09 -12.76 -11.53
CA GLY A 117 0.88 -13.37 -12.59
C GLY A 117 1.97 -12.43 -13.13
N VAL A 118 1.65 -11.14 -13.28
CA VAL A 118 2.64 -10.13 -13.68
C VAL A 118 3.72 -9.94 -12.61
N ASP A 119 3.36 -9.85 -11.33
CA ASP A 119 4.33 -9.72 -10.22
C ASP A 119 5.28 -10.94 -10.18
N LEU A 120 4.76 -12.15 -10.34
CA LEU A 120 5.57 -13.36 -10.41
C LEU A 120 6.50 -13.37 -11.62
N PHE A 121 6.00 -13.03 -12.80
CA PHE A 121 6.80 -12.98 -14.02
C PHE A 121 7.99 -12.03 -13.87
N VAL A 122 7.73 -10.80 -13.40
CA VAL A 122 8.78 -9.79 -13.18
C VAL A 122 9.80 -10.30 -12.17
N LYS A 123 9.37 -10.91 -11.07
CA LYS A 123 10.29 -11.46 -10.07
C LYS A 123 11.12 -12.63 -10.59
N SER A 124 10.53 -13.53 -11.38
CA SER A 124 11.25 -14.66 -11.99
C SER A 124 12.31 -14.13 -12.97
N TYR A 125 11.92 -13.21 -13.83
CA TYR A 125 12.82 -12.59 -14.78
C TYR A 125 13.98 -11.86 -14.10
N MET A 126 13.70 -11.09 -13.04
CA MET A 126 14.75 -10.42 -12.26
C MET A 126 15.69 -11.42 -11.60
N ARG A 127 15.18 -12.56 -11.12
CA ARG A 127 16.05 -13.63 -10.58
C ARG A 127 16.98 -14.18 -11.66
N GLU A 128 16.46 -14.50 -12.84
CA GLU A 128 17.27 -15.02 -13.96
C GLU A 128 18.33 -14.03 -14.43
N VAL A 129 18.01 -12.73 -14.49
CA VAL A 129 18.95 -11.69 -14.93
C VAL A 129 20.02 -11.39 -13.88
N PHE A 130 19.64 -11.33 -12.59
CA PHE A 130 20.55 -10.91 -11.52
C PHE A 130 21.19 -12.06 -10.73
N GLN A 131 20.84 -13.30 -11.02
CA GLN A 131 21.59 -14.49 -10.61
C GLN A 131 22.19 -15.15 -11.87
N PRO A 132 23.22 -14.54 -12.50
CA PRO A 132 24.02 -15.27 -13.48
C PRO A 132 24.62 -16.48 -12.76
N MET A 133 24.78 -17.60 -13.48
CA MET A 133 25.35 -18.88 -12.99
C MET A 133 26.36 -18.69 -11.85
N GLU A 134 26.24 -19.52 -10.80
CA GLU A 134 27.15 -19.57 -9.65
C GLU A 134 28.60 -19.29 -10.10
N ASP A 135 29.25 -18.33 -9.44
CA ASP A 135 30.62 -17.84 -9.73
C ASP A 135 31.63 -18.97 -10.02
N ASP A 136 31.42 -20.13 -9.41
CA ASP A 136 32.21 -21.35 -9.58
C ASP A 136 32.24 -21.91 -11.03
N ALA A 137 31.29 -21.52 -11.89
CA ALA A 137 31.28 -21.95 -13.29
C ALA A 137 32.34 -21.23 -14.13
N TRP A 138 32.70 -19.98 -13.78
CA TRP A 138 33.77 -19.24 -14.46
C TRP A 138 35.15 -19.75 -14.05
N GLU A 139 35.33 -20.10 -12.78
CA GLU A 139 36.61 -20.61 -12.26
C GLU A 139 36.97 -22.02 -12.75
N ARG A 140 35.98 -22.83 -13.17
CA ARG A 140 36.18 -24.20 -13.69
C ARG A 140 36.13 -24.32 -15.21
N SER A 141 36.07 -23.20 -15.91
CA SER A 141 35.83 -23.24 -17.33
C SER A 141 37.13 -23.34 -18.13
N GLU A 142 37.31 -24.44 -18.85
CA GLU A 142 38.49 -24.75 -19.68
C GLU A 142 38.43 -24.13 -21.10
N TRP A 143 37.68 -23.05 -21.29
CA TRP A 143 37.61 -22.31 -22.56
C TRP A 143 38.59 -21.13 -22.63
#